data_AF-A0A4Q9VU88-F1
#
_entry.id   AF-A0A4Q9VU88-F1
#
_cell.length_a   1.000
_cell.length_b   1.000
_cell.length_c   1.000
_cell.angle_alpha   90.00
_cell.angle_beta   90.00
_cell.angle_gamma   90.00
#
_symmetry.space_group_name_H-M   'P 1'
#
loop_
_entity.id
_entity.type
_entity.pdbx_description
1 polymer ?
#
loop_
_entity_poly.entity_id
_entity_poly.type
_entity_poly.pdbx_seq_one_letter_code
_entity_poly.pdbx_strand_id
1 'polypeptide(L)' 'MKQPLTVTCPTCRAPVEWGPQSPHRPFCSERCKLIDLGAWAAEEHAIPGENLEDELFSGELPPRGH' A
#
# COMPACT_ATOMS: atom_id res chain seq x y z
N MET A 1 32.58 5.46 4.20
CA MET A 1 31.63 4.44 4.71
C MET A 1 30.26 4.75 4.12
N LYS A 2 29.50 3.76 3.63
CA LYS A 2 28.12 4.00 3.13
C LYS A 2 27.18 4.10 4.33
N GLN A 3 26.40 5.17 4.40
CA GLN A 3 25.34 5.31 5.40
C GLN A 3 24.21 4.30 5.10
N PRO A 4 23.64 3.67 6.14
CA PRO A 4 22.55 2.75 5.93
C PRO A 4 21.29 3.50 5.52
N LEU A 5 20.54 2.94 4.56
CA LEU A 5 19.26 3.49 4.13
C LEU A 5 18.29 3.42 5.31
N THR A 6 17.61 4.51 5.62
CA THR A 6 16.60 4.57 6.67
C THR A 6 15.26 4.94 6.05
N VAL A 7 14.21 4.19 6.37
CA VAL A 7 12.85 4.42 5.90
C VAL A 7 11.92 4.75 7.07
N THR A 8 10.75 5.30 6.78
CA THR A 8 9.75 5.62 7.80
C THR A 8 8.73 4.49 7.90
N CYS A 9 8.48 3.97 9.10
CA CYS A 9 7.43 2.98 9.34
C CYS A 9 6.06 3.56 8.95
N PRO A 10 5.30 2.94 8.05
CA PRO A 10 4.04 3.51 7.57
C PRO A 10 2.96 3.58 8.68
N THR A 11 3.00 2.68 9.66
CA THR A 11 2.00 2.61 10.73
C THR A 11 2.21 3.66 11.83
N CYS A 12 3.45 3.84 12.29
CA CYS A 12 3.75 4.66 13.48
C CYS A 12 4.79 5.76 13.25
N ARG A 13 5.33 5.85 12.03
CA ARG A 13 6.34 6.84 11.60
C ARG A 13 7.71 6.74 12.28
N ALA A 14 7.98 5.68 13.04
CA ALA A 14 9.30 5.43 13.57
C ALA A 14 10.34 5.20 12.45
N PRO A 15 11.60 5.67 12.60
CA PRO A 15 12.66 5.39 11.64
C PRO A 15 13.07 3.91 11.69
N VAL A 16 13.27 3.30 10.53
CA VAL A 16 13.67 1.90 10.37
C VAL A 16 14.89 1.83 9.48
N GLU A 17 16.00 1.36 10.04
CA GLU A 17 17.21 1.10 9.26
C GLU A 17 16.99 -0.12 8.34
N TRP A 18 17.36 0.01 7.07
CA TRP A 18 17.19 -1.01 6.05
C TRP A 18 18.32 -2.04 6.12
N GLY A 19 18.04 -3.16 6.79
CA GLY A 19 18.99 -4.27 6.87
C GLY A 19 18.46 -5.43 7.71
N PRO A 20 19.21 -6.55 7.77
CA PRO A 20 18.83 -7.78 8.48
C PRO A 20 18.38 -7.57 9.93
N GLN A 21 18.90 -6.56 10.61
CA GLN A 21 18.53 -6.16 11.98
C GLN A 21 17.06 -5.73 12.11
N SER A 22 16.43 -5.32 11.00
CA SER A 22 15.02 -4.95 10.92
C SER A 22 14.27 -6.04 10.15
N PRO A 23 13.86 -7.15 10.80
CA PRO A 23 13.24 -8.29 10.12
C PRO A 23 11.85 -7.99 9.56
N HIS A 24 11.15 -7.00 10.14
CA HIS A 24 9.81 -6.59 9.72
C HIS A 24 9.79 -5.37 8.81
N ARG A 25 10.95 -4.94 8.28
CA ARG A 25 11.05 -3.78 7.38
C ARG A 25 10.03 -3.88 6.21
N PRO A 26 9.31 -2.81 5.86
CA PRO A 26 9.50 -1.40 6.28
C PRO A 26 8.93 -1.04 7.66
N PHE A 27 8.30 -1.98 8.37
CA PHE A 27 7.72 -1.75 9.69
C PHE A 27 8.78 -1.84 10.80
N CYS A 28 8.60 -1.06 11.87
CA CYS A 28 9.52 -1.08 13.01
C CYS A 28 9.32 -2.32 13.92
N SER A 29 8.19 -3.02 13.79
CA SER A 29 7.86 -4.21 14.58
C SER A 29 6.79 -5.06 13.91
N GLU A 30 6.66 -6.31 14.34
CA GLU A 30 5.59 -7.21 13.91
C GLU A 30 4.19 -6.63 14.17
N ARG A 31 4.02 -5.95 15.32
CA ARG A 31 2.77 -5.27 15.65
C ARG A 31 2.36 -4.25 14.58
N CYS A 32 3.29 -3.43 14.11
CA CYS A 32 2.98 -2.42 13.08
C CYS A 32 2.59 -3.09 11.75
N LYS A 33 3.29 -4.16 11.37
CA LYS A 33 2.94 -4.98 10.19
C LYS A 33 1.51 -5.52 10.29
N LEU A 34 1.10 -6.03 11.45
CA LEU A 34 -0.24 -6.61 11.64
C LEU A 34 -1.34 -5.54 11.66
N ILE A 35 -1.07 -4.36 12.21
CA ILE A 35 -2.01 -3.23 12.17
C ILE A 35 -2.26 -2.80 10.73
N ASP A 36 -1.20 -2.63 9.95
CA ASP A 36 -1.31 -2.25 8.53
C ASP A 36 -2.12 -3.28 7.75
N LEU A 37 -1.83 -4.57 7.94
CA LEU A 37 -2.61 -5.67 7.36
C LEU A 37 -4.09 -5.61 7.78
N GLY A 38 -4.37 -5.28 9.03
CA GLY A 38 -5.73 -5.11 9.54
C GLY A 38 -6.47 -3.96 8.88
N ALA A 39 -5.82 -2.81 8.68
CA ALA A 39 -6.40 -1.64 8.02
C ALA A 39 -6.78 -1.94 6.56
N TRP A 40 -5.96 -2.72 5.84
CA TRP A 40 -6.31 -3.21 4.50
C TRP A 40 -7.50 -4.17 4.53
N ALA A 41 -7.53 -5.10 5.47
CA ALA A 41 -8.65 -6.04 5.61
C ALA A 41 -9.97 -5.36 6.01
N ALA A 42 -9.89 -4.20 6.66
CA ALA A 42 -11.03 -3.38 7.07
C ALA A 42 -11.42 -2.31 6.04
N GLU A 43 -10.82 -2.32 4.84
CA GLU A 43 -11.07 -1.33 3.76
C GLU A 43 -10.76 0.12 4.15
N GLU A 44 -9.97 0.35 5.21
CA GLU A 44 -9.51 1.69 5.61
C GLU A 44 -8.46 2.24 4.62
N HIS A 45 -7.75 1.32 3.96
CA HIS A 45 -6.86 1.62 2.84
C HIS A 45 -7.54 1.19 1.54
N ALA A 46 -8.02 2.18 0.78
CA ALA A 46 -8.61 1.99 -0.54
C ALA A 46 -7.91 2.90 -1.54
N ILE A 47 -7.69 2.38 -2.74
CA ILE A 47 -7.25 3.17 -3.89
C ILE A 47 -8.53 3.61 -4.61
N PRO A 48 -8.79 4.92 -4.76
CA PRO A 48 -9.93 5.39 -5.52
C PRO A 48 -9.84 4.88 -6.96
N GLY A 49 -10.92 4.27 -7.45
CA GLY A 49 -11.03 3.88 -8.87
C GLY A 49 -11.34 5.08 -9.76
N GLU A 50 -10.91 5.01 -11.02
CA GLU A 50 -11.42 5.90 -12.08
C GLU A 50 -12.72 5.31 -12.64
N ASN A 51 -13.72 6.15 -12.95
CA ASN A 51 -15.04 5.71 -13.46
C ASN A 51 -14.98 4.90 -14.78
N LEU A 52 -13.82 4.83 -15.44
CA LEU A 52 -13.66 4.14 -16.72
C LEU A 52 -13.87 2.62 -16.62
N GLU A 53 -13.62 2.05 -15.43
CA GLU A 53 -13.82 0.63 -15.15
C GLU A 53 -15.32 0.31 -15.07
N ASP A 54 -16.07 1.13 -14.33
CA ASP A 54 -17.51 1.03 -14.22
C ASP A 54 -18.20 1.20 -15.59
N GLU A 55 -17.75 2.15 -16.42
CA GLU A 55 -18.26 2.32 -17.79
C GLU A 55 -17.96 1.12 -18.71
N LEU A 56 -16.76 0.52 -18.60
CA LEU A 56 -16.36 -0.63 -19.43
C LEU A 56 -17.08 -1.93 -19.03
N PHE A 57 -17.34 -2.13 -17.74
CA PHE A 57 -18.01 -3.34 -17.22
C PHE A 57 -19.55 -3.20 -17.13
N SER A 58 -20.11 -1.98 -17.27
CA SER A 58 -21.57 -1.73 -17.31
C SER A 58 -22.26 -2.17 -18.61
N GLY A 59 -21.51 -2.70 -19.60
CA GLY A 59 -22.09 -3.24 -20.84
C GLY A 59 -22.63 -2.20 -21.84
N GLU A 60 -22.64 -0.92 -21.48
CA GLU A 60 -22.99 0.19 -22.38
C GLU A 60 -21.73 0.69 -23.12
N LEU A 61 -21.17 -0.17 -23.96
CA LEU A 61 -20.16 0.28 -24.91
C LEU A 61 -20.85 1.08 -26.03
N PRO A 62 -20.43 2.32 -26.32
CA PRO A 62 -20.91 3.02 -27.50
C PRO A 62 -20.52 2.23 -28.76
N PRO A 63 -21.40 2.14 -29.78
CA PRO A 63 -21.09 1.40 -30.99
C PRO A 63 -19.80 1.95 -31.61
N ARG A 64 -18.85 1.05 -31.88
CA ARG A 64 -17.64 1.40 -32.64
C ARG A 64 -18.06 1.79 -34.05
N GLY A 65 -18.14 3.09 -34.30
CA GLY A 65 -18.29 3.66 -35.64
C GLY A 65 -17.15 3.18 -36.52
N HIS A 66 -17.52 2.46 -37.57
CA HIS A 66 -16.67 2.16 -38.72
C HIS A 66 -16.99 3.16 -39.83
#